data_AF-A0A0S9CM07-F1
#
_entry.id   AF-A0A0S9CM07-F1
#
_cell.length_a   1.000
_cell.length_b   1.000
_cell.length_c   1.000
_cell.angle_alpha   90.00
_cell.angle_beta   90.00
_cell.angle_gamma   90.00
#
_symmetry.space_group_name_H-M   'P 1'
#
loop_
_entity.id
_entity.type
_entity.pdbx_description
1 polymer ?
#
loop_
_entity_poly.entity_id
_entity_poly.type
_entity_poly.pdbx_seq_one_letter_code
_entity_poly.pdbx_strand_id
1 'polypeptide(L)'
;MGNHTEVETGLGGAGIQDSESTPPPHTDTALAAWNAILDVLEMAVGAAERTLKDPLGPLSVAPQSGVEPLPEKRWQPPVSPGPLPAGARRRALALSAAQERVARKLEEARMDVARQLHAVSSVPGVGDPSGAIYLDVNG
;
A
#
# COMPACT_ATOMS: atom_id res chain seq x y z
N MET A 1 -40.05 78.66 -18.33
CA MET A 1 -38.64 78.49 -18.77
C MET A 1 -37.81 78.21 -17.53
N GLY A 2 -37.11 77.09 -17.37
CA GLY A 2 -36.93 75.90 -18.20
C GLY A 2 -36.53 74.72 -17.30
N ASN A 3 -37.03 73.55 -17.66
CA ASN A 3 -36.63 72.26 -17.10
C ASN A 3 -35.47 71.74 -17.94
N HIS A 4 -34.37 71.30 -17.33
CA HIS A 4 -33.38 70.45 -17.98
C HIS A 4 -32.96 69.32 -17.03
N THR A 5 -33.36 68.11 -17.42
CA THR A 5 -32.79 66.83 -17.04
C THR A 5 -31.40 66.68 -17.65
N GLU A 6 -30.41 66.24 -16.85
CA GLU A 6 -29.26 65.53 -17.38
C GLU A 6 -28.86 64.40 -16.41
N VAL A 7 -29.02 63.20 -16.92
CA VAL A 7 -28.56 61.93 -16.39
C VAL A 7 -27.16 61.71 -16.95
N GLU A 8 -26.13 61.65 -16.11
CA GLU A 8 -24.84 61.08 -16.53
C GLU A 8 -24.18 60.28 -15.39
N THR A 9 -24.52 58.99 -15.43
CA THR A 9 -23.57 57.86 -15.51
C THR A 9 -22.14 58.13 -15.02
N GLY A 10 -21.83 57.57 -13.86
CA GLY A 10 -20.46 57.52 -13.33
C GLY A 10 -20.32 56.41 -12.30
N LEU A 11 -20.63 55.18 -12.71
CA LEU A 11 -20.27 53.94 -12.02
C LEU A 11 -18.74 53.86 -11.92
N GLY A 12 -18.17 54.50 -10.90
CA GLY A 12 -16.79 54.27 -10.47
C GLY A 12 -16.73 52.89 -9.84
N GLY A 13 -16.50 51.88 -10.70
CA GLY A 13 -16.45 50.48 -10.32
C GLY A 13 -15.50 50.24 -9.16
N ALA A 14 -16.06 49.79 -8.05
CA ALA A 14 -15.33 49.04 -7.02
C ALA A 14 -14.96 47.67 -7.61
N GLY A 15 -13.97 47.66 -8.50
CA GLY A 15 -13.34 46.47 -9.03
C GLY A 15 -12.08 46.19 -8.22
N ILE A 16 -12.22 45.68 -6.99
CA ILE A 16 -11.12 44.97 -6.34
C ILE A 16 -11.00 43.64 -7.08
N GLN A 17 -10.28 43.65 -8.20
CA GLN A 17 -9.91 42.45 -8.94
C GLN A 17 -8.49 42.03 -8.56
N ASP A 18 -8.28 41.77 -7.28
CA ASP A 18 -7.09 41.09 -6.77
C ASP A 18 -7.54 39.80 -6.10
N SER A 19 -7.85 38.79 -6.91
CA SER A 19 -8.06 37.41 -6.43
C SER A 19 -7.78 36.41 -7.55
N GLU A 20 -6.70 36.58 -8.30
CA GLU A 20 -6.00 35.43 -8.88
C GLU A 20 -5.11 34.84 -7.78
N SER A 21 -5.73 34.13 -6.84
CA SER A 21 -5.03 33.33 -5.84
C SER A 21 -4.29 32.20 -6.57
N THR A 22 -3.10 32.51 -7.07
CA THR A 22 -2.12 31.48 -7.42
C THR A 22 -1.91 30.64 -6.15
N PRO A 23 -2.21 29.32 -6.16
CA PRO A 23 -1.97 28.49 -5.00
C PRO A 23 -0.48 28.56 -4.64
N PRO A 24 -0.11 28.64 -3.36
CA PRO A 24 1.29 28.70 -2.98
C PRO A 24 2.01 27.42 -3.44
N PRO A 25 3.25 27.52 -3.95
CA PRO A 25 4.00 26.38 -4.52
C PRO A 25 4.20 25.22 -3.54
N HIS A 26 4.02 25.47 -2.25
CA HIS A 26 4.06 24.49 -1.18
C HIS A 26 2.91 23.47 -1.24
N THR A 27 1.73 23.85 -1.74
CA THR A 27 0.56 22.95 -1.86
C THR A 27 0.79 21.89 -2.93
N ASP A 28 1.35 22.30 -4.07
CA ASP A 28 1.66 21.39 -5.17
C ASP A 28 2.80 20.43 -4.79
N THR A 29 3.80 20.94 -4.07
CA THR A 29 4.90 20.12 -3.55
C THR A 29 4.40 19.08 -2.53
N ALA A 30 3.51 19.48 -1.62
CA ALA A 30 2.91 18.56 -0.65
C ALA A 30 2.03 17.49 -1.32
N LEU A 31 1.25 17.87 -2.33
CA LEU A 31 0.45 16.93 -3.11
C LEU A 31 1.33 15.93 -3.85
N ALA A 32 2.43 16.38 -4.47
CA ALA A 32 3.39 15.52 -5.14
C ALA A 32 4.06 14.52 -4.16
N ALA A 33 4.48 14.99 -2.99
CA ALA A 33 5.06 14.14 -1.95
C ALA A 33 4.06 13.06 -1.48
N TRP A 34 2.80 13.42 -1.28
CA TRP A 34 1.75 12.48 -0.94
C TRP A 34 1.46 11.48 -2.05
N ASN A 35 1.45 11.91 -3.32
CA ASN A 35 1.27 11.00 -4.45
C ASN A 35 2.40 9.97 -4.52
N ALA A 36 3.65 10.38 -4.33
CA ALA A 36 4.78 9.45 -4.30
C ALA A 36 4.65 8.42 -3.17
N ILE A 37 4.18 8.82 -1.99
CA ILE A 37 3.90 7.90 -0.88
C ILE A 37 2.79 6.92 -1.26
N LEU A 38 1.70 7.40 -1.85
CA LEU A 38 0.60 6.54 -2.30
C LEU A 38 1.04 5.55 -3.37
N ASP A 39 1.91 5.95 -4.30
CA ASP A 39 2.50 5.05 -5.31
C ASP A 39 3.27 3.89 -4.66
N VAL A 40 4.12 4.21 -3.67
CA VAL A 40 4.90 3.19 -2.94
C VAL A 40 3.98 2.24 -2.18
N LEU A 41 2.94 2.77 -1.52
CA LEU A 41 1.99 1.95 -0.78
C LEU A 41 1.15 1.06 -1.70
N GLU A 42 0.71 1.57 -2.85
CA GLU A 42 -0.02 0.79 -3.86
C GLU A 42 0.85 -0.31 -4.44
N MET A 43 2.11 -0.02 -4.74
CA MET A 43 3.07 -1.02 -5.20
C MET A 43 3.27 -2.13 -4.14
N ALA A 44 3.35 -1.76 -2.86
CA ALA A 44 3.48 -2.71 -1.75
C ALA A 44 2.23 -3.60 -1.60
N VAL A 45 1.02 -3.02 -1.72
CA VAL A 45 -0.23 -3.79 -1.74
C VAL A 45 -0.26 -4.75 -2.92
N GLY A 46 0.11 -4.29 -4.11
CA GLY A 46 0.19 -5.16 -5.29
C GLY A 46 1.22 -6.29 -5.14
N ALA A 47 2.31 -6.06 -4.41
CA ALA A 47 3.27 -7.10 -4.07
C ALA A 47 2.68 -8.13 -3.10
N ALA A 48 2.03 -7.67 -2.02
CA ALA A 48 1.35 -8.55 -1.07
C ALA A 48 0.26 -9.40 -1.74
N GLU A 49 -0.54 -8.81 -2.64
CA GLU A 49 -1.55 -9.55 -3.42
C GLU A 49 -0.94 -10.64 -4.31
N ARG A 50 0.23 -10.37 -4.92
CA ARG A 50 0.94 -11.38 -5.73
C ARG A 50 1.42 -12.53 -4.87
N THR A 51 2.02 -12.25 -3.72
CA THR A 51 2.44 -13.28 -2.75
C THR A 51 1.27 -14.11 -2.24
N LEU A 52 0.10 -13.51 -2.00
CA LEU A 52 -1.09 -14.27 -1.62
C LEU A 52 -1.62 -15.19 -2.73
N LYS A 53 -1.49 -14.78 -4.00
CA LYS A 53 -1.94 -15.58 -5.16
C LYS A 53 -0.98 -16.73 -5.46
N ASP A 54 0.31 -16.52 -5.25
CA ASP A 54 1.36 -17.49 -5.47
C ASP A 54 2.30 -17.53 -4.25
N PRO A 55 1.88 -18.21 -3.16
CA PRO A 55 2.65 -18.25 -1.92
C PRO A 55 3.97 -19.00 -2.04
N LEU A 56 4.13 -19.83 -3.09
CA LEU A 56 5.33 -20.60 -3.34
C LEU A 56 6.25 -19.96 -4.39
N GLY A 57 5.84 -18.90 -5.07
CA GLY A 57 6.48 -18.38 -6.29
C GLY A 57 8.01 -18.39 -6.30
N PRO A 58 8.70 -17.62 -5.42
CA PRO A 58 10.17 -17.62 -5.36
C PRO A 58 10.77 -18.82 -4.62
N LEU A 59 9.99 -19.50 -3.77
CA LEU A 59 10.41 -20.65 -2.95
C LEU A 59 10.35 -21.99 -3.71
N SER A 60 9.67 -22.02 -4.86
CA SER A 60 9.57 -23.18 -5.76
C SER A 60 10.90 -23.47 -6.46
N VAL A 61 11.78 -22.47 -6.55
CA VAL A 61 13.18 -22.66 -6.93
C VAL A 61 13.91 -23.20 -5.71
N ALA A 62 14.42 -24.42 -5.79
CA ALA A 62 15.16 -25.05 -4.69
C ALA A 62 16.20 -24.05 -4.12
N PRO A 63 16.25 -23.85 -2.80
CA PRO A 63 17.28 -23.01 -2.19
C PRO A 63 18.62 -23.59 -2.61
N GLN A 64 19.37 -22.82 -3.39
CA GLN A 64 20.72 -23.21 -3.76
C GLN A 64 21.51 -23.17 -2.45
N SER A 65 21.87 -24.36 -1.95
CA SER A 65 22.59 -24.55 -0.70
C SER A 65 23.76 -23.57 -0.62
N GLY A 66 23.62 -22.51 0.18
CA GLY A 66 24.64 -21.46 0.31
C GLY A 66 24.12 -20.02 0.37
N VAL A 67 22.87 -19.75 0.01
CA VAL A 67 22.28 -18.42 0.21
C VAL A 67 21.80 -18.31 1.66
N GLU A 68 22.54 -17.58 2.49
CA GLU A 68 22.05 -17.10 3.79
C GLU A 68 20.64 -16.53 3.60
N PRO A 69 19.64 -16.84 4.45
CA PRO A 69 18.31 -16.26 4.33
C PRO A 69 18.46 -14.74 4.33
N LEU A 70 18.32 -14.14 3.13
CA LEU A 70 18.47 -12.71 2.94
C LEU A 70 17.55 -12.06 3.96
N PRO A 71 18.06 -11.22 4.89
CA PRO A 71 17.21 -10.59 5.87
C PRO A 71 16.10 -9.89 5.10
N GLU A 72 14.87 -10.37 5.27
CA GLU A 72 13.68 -9.72 4.75
C GLU A 72 13.82 -8.27 5.17
N LYS A 73 14.04 -7.37 4.21
CA LYS A 73 14.15 -5.95 4.49
C LYS A 73 12.80 -5.56 5.10
N ARG A 74 12.74 -5.54 6.44
CA ARG A 74 11.49 -5.38 7.18
C ARG A 74 10.84 -4.12 6.66
N TRP A 75 9.59 -4.24 6.25
CA TRP A 75 8.82 -3.12 5.73
C TRP A 75 8.92 -1.93 6.70
N GLN A 76 9.29 -0.76 6.16
CA GLN A 76 9.31 0.48 6.93
C GLN A 76 8.20 1.39 6.41
N PRO A 77 7.33 1.91 7.30
CA PRO A 77 6.28 2.82 6.88
C PRO A 77 6.90 4.13 6.36
N PRO A 78 6.36 4.70 5.27
CA PRO A 78 6.81 5.98 4.77
C PRO A 78 6.49 7.10 5.79
N VAL A 79 7.39 8.09 5.89
CA VAL A 79 7.19 9.26 6.75
C VAL A 79 6.16 10.20 6.12
N SER A 80 5.17 10.65 6.89
CA SER A 80 4.15 11.57 6.40
C SER A 80 4.70 13.00 6.26
N PRO A 81 4.47 13.68 5.12
CA PRO A 81 5.00 15.03 4.87
C PRO A 81 4.14 16.14 5.49
N GLY A 82 3.08 15.79 6.25
CA GLY A 82 2.12 16.73 6.81
C GLY A 82 0.68 16.20 6.72
N PRO A 83 -0.35 17.05 6.79
CA PRO A 83 -1.74 16.64 6.59
C PRO A 83 -2.01 16.17 5.15
N LEU A 84 -2.99 15.29 4.96
CA LEU A 84 -3.38 14.76 3.65
C LEU A 84 -4.15 15.82 2.82
N PRO A 85 -3.64 16.22 1.63
CA PRO A 85 -4.33 17.17 0.75
C PRO A 85 -5.65 16.60 0.22
N ALA A 86 -6.62 17.47 -0.01
CA ALA A 86 -7.93 17.08 -0.55
C ALA A 86 -7.83 16.32 -1.88
N GLY A 87 -6.88 16.70 -2.74
CA GLY A 87 -6.64 16.04 -4.03
C GLY A 87 -6.21 14.56 -3.91
N ALA A 88 -5.54 14.19 -2.82
CA ALA A 88 -5.08 12.82 -2.57
C ALA A 88 -6.12 11.96 -1.80
N ARG A 89 -7.14 12.59 -1.18
CA ARG A 89 -8.09 11.93 -0.28
C ARG A 89 -8.80 10.74 -0.92
N ARG A 90 -9.33 10.90 -2.14
CA ARG A 90 -10.06 9.83 -2.84
C ARG A 90 -9.18 8.59 -3.03
N ARG A 91 -7.92 8.81 -3.44
CA ARG A 91 -6.95 7.74 -3.68
C ARG A 91 -6.56 7.05 -2.38
N ALA A 92 -6.27 7.82 -1.34
CA ALA A 92 -5.95 7.29 -0.01
C ALA A 92 -7.09 6.41 0.55
N LEU A 93 -8.35 6.81 0.39
CA LEU A 93 -9.50 6.01 0.82
C LEU A 93 -9.62 4.70 0.03
N ALA A 94 -9.46 4.74 -1.30
CA ALA A 94 -9.49 3.54 -2.12
C ALA A 94 -8.35 2.57 -1.76
N LEU A 95 -7.15 3.09 -1.54
CA LEU A 95 -5.99 2.33 -1.08
C LEU A 95 -6.23 1.71 0.30
N SER A 96 -6.76 2.47 1.27
CA SER A 96 -7.09 1.94 2.61
C SER A 96 -8.07 0.77 2.52
N ALA A 97 -9.10 0.88 1.69
CA ALA A 97 -10.05 -0.21 1.48
C ALA A 97 -9.40 -1.44 0.81
N ALA A 98 -8.44 -1.23 -0.09
CA ALA A 98 -7.67 -2.32 -0.69
C ALA A 98 -6.76 -3.01 0.34
N GLN A 99 -6.05 -2.23 1.16
CA GLN A 99 -5.21 -2.72 2.25
C GLN A 99 -6.01 -3.58 3.22
N GLU A 100 -7.22 -3.16 3.62
CA GLU A 100 -8.06 -3.95 4.51
C GLU A 100 -8.46 -5.30 3.92
N ARG A 101 -8.83 -5.33 2.63
CA ARG A 101 -9.17 -6.59 1.94
C ARG A 101 -7.98 -7.54 1.89
N VAL A 102 -6.78 -7.02 1.63
CA VAL A 102 -5.55 -7.81 1.59
C VAL A 102 -5.17 -8.32 2.98
N ALA A 103 -5.27 -7.48 4.01
CA ALA A 103 -5.01 -7.87 5.39
C ALA A 103 -5.92 -9.02 5.84
N ARG A 104 -7.21 -8.96 5.48
CA ARG A 104 -8.17 -10.02 5.78
C ARG A 104 -7.80 -11.35 5.13
N LYS A 105 -7.47 -11.32 3.83
CA LYS A 105 -7.03 -12.52 3.09
C LYS A 105 -5.73 -13.11 3.64
N LEU A 106 -4.81 -12.24 4.07
CA LEU A 106 -3.56 -12.68 4.67
C LEU A 106 -3.80 -13.39 6.00
N GLU A 107 -4.72 -12.88 6.82
CA GLU A 107 -5.07 -13.51 8.09
C GLU A 107 -5.75 -14.87 7.87
N GLU A 108 -6.65 -14.98 6.88
CA GLU A 108 -7.25 -16.25 6.46
C GLU A 108 -6.17 -17.26 6.04
N ALA A 109 -5.24 -16.85 5.17
CA ALA A 109 -4.13 -17.71 4.75
C ALA A 109 -3.22 -18.13 5.92
N ARG A 110 -2.96 -17.24 6.88
CA ARG A 110 -2.18 -17.53 8.09
C ARG A 110 -2.86 -18.62 8.92
N MET A 111 -4.18 -18.54 9.09
CA MET A 111 -4.94 -19.55 9.83
C MET A 111 -4.92 -20.91 9.12
N ASP A 112 -5.02 -20.92 7.79
CA ASP A 112 -4.96 -22.16 7.00
C ASP A 112 -3.60 -22.83 7.09
N VAL A 113 -2.51 -22.07 6.97
CA VAL A 113 -1.14 -22.59 7.15
C VAL A 113 -0.95 -23.15 8.56
N ALA A 114 -1.42 -22.45 9.59
CA ALA A 114 -1.32 -22.93 10.97
C ALA A 114 -2.06 -24.28 11.15
N ARG A 115 -3.23 -24.44 10.53
CA ARG A 115 -4.00 -25.70 10.54
C ARG A 115 -3.26 -26.82 9.81
N GLN A 116 -2.67 -26.52 8.65
CA GLN A 116 -1.88 -27.49 7.88
C GLN A 116 -0.65 -27.95 8.66
N LEU A 117 0.10 -27.03 9.27
CA LEU A 117 1.25 -27.37 10.11
C LEU A 117 0.84 -28.24 11.30
N HIS A 118 -0.26 -27.92 11.96
CA HIS A 118 -0.78 -28.74 13.06
C HIS A 118 -1.11 -30.18 12.57
N ALA A 119 -1.78 -30.32 11.43
CA ALA A 119 -2.10 -31.62 10.85
C ALA A 119 -0.84 -32.45 10.54
N VAL A 120 0.17 -31.83 9.91
CA VAL A 120 1.45 -32.51 9.61
C VAL A 120 2.20 -32.90 10.88
N SER A 121 2.22 -32.02 11.89
CA SER A 121 2.88 -32.30 13.18
C SER A 121 2.23 -33.43 13.98
N SER A 122 0.97 -33.76 13.68
CA SER A 122 0.23 -34.82 14.36
C SER A 122 0.48 -36.23 13.79
N VAL A 123 1.25 -36.35 12.69
CA VAL A 123 1.61 -37.64 12.08
C VAL A 123 2.82 -38.24 12.83
N PRO A 124 2.65 -39.40 13.51
CA PRO A 124 3.78 -40.08 14.16
C PRO A 124 4.85 -40.46 13.13
N GLY A 125 6.11 -40.12 13.40
CA GLY A 125 7.27 -40.45 12.55
C GLY A 125 7.70 -39.35 11.57
N VAL A 126 6.94 -38.26 11.41
CA VAL A 126 7.38 -37.06 10.66
C VAL A 126 7.81 -36.00 11.67
N GLY A 127 9.10 -35.98 12.01
CA GLY A 127 9.69 -35.02 12.95
C GLY A 127 10.48 -35.63 14.11
N ASP A 128 10.47 -36.96 14.26
CA ASP A 128 11.37 -37.65 15.19
C ASP A 128 12.62 -38.13 14.42
N PRO A 129 13.80 -37.50 14.60
CA PRO A 129 15.04 -37.97 13.97
C PRO A 129 15.49 -39.34 14.52
N SER A 130 14.82 -39.89 15.53
CA SER A 130 15.24 -41.09 16.25
C SER A 130 14.99 -42.44 15.55
N GLY A 131 14.56 -42.50 14.28
CA GLY A 131 14.20 -43.81 13.72
C GLY A 131 14.05 -43.96 12.22
N ALA A 132 14.85 -43.28 11.38
CA ALA A 132 14.93 -43.66 9.97
C ALA A 132 15.72 -44.98 9.83
N ILE A 133 15.02 -46.12 9.78
CA ILE A 133 15.62 -47.42 9.49
C ILE A 133 15.70 -47.59 7.97
N TYR A 134 16.91 -47.58 7.43
CA TYR A 134 17.16 -47.91 6.02
C TYR A 134 17.21 -49.43 5.86
N LEU A 135 16.29 -49.97 5.07
CA LEU A 135 16.27 -51.38 4.69
C LEU A 135 17.11 -51.55 3.41
N ASP A 136 18.28 -52.20 3.50
CA ASP A 136 19.05 -52.58 2.32
C ASP A 136 18.38 -53.80 1.67
N VAL A 137 18.05 -53.66 0.38
CA VAL A 137 17.36 -54.67 -0.42
C VAL A 137 18.32 -55.62 -1.13
N ASN A 138 19.61 -55.61 -0.78
CA ASN A 138 20.66 -56.45 -1.39
C ASN A 138 21.23 -57.54 -0.47
N GLY A 139 20.44 -58.04 0.49
CA GLY A 139 20.81 -59.19 1.31
C GLY A 139 20.97 -60.48 0.52
#